data_AF-A0A4Y4D7D2-F1
#
_entry.id   AF-A0A4Y4D7D2-F1
#
_cell.length_a   1.000
_cell.length_b   1.000
_cell.length_c   1.000
_cell.angle_alpha   90.00
_cell.angle_beta   90.00
_cell.angle_gamma   90.00
#
_symmetry.space_group_name_H-M   'P 1'
#
loop_
_entity.id
_entity.type
_entity.pdbx_description
1 polymer ?
#
loop_
_entity_poly.entity_id
_entity_poly.type
_entity_poly.pdbx_seq_one_letter_code
_entity_poly.pdbx_strand_id
1 'polypeptide(L)'
;MLGASGNFGTNVADVIEQRGHTVVRASRSTGVDAVAGKGLARAFEGADAVVDALHINTFGARKSVPFFTAAAGNVASAAHEQGVSRIVCLSIAGAADPRVNGGFDYYKGKAVQESIYQQAPVPSTTVRSTQ
;
A
#
# COMPACT_ATOMS: atom_id res chain seq x y z
N MET A 1 6.34 -5.90 -3.32
CA MET A 1 5.07 -5.56 -3.98
C MET A 1 3.90 -6.08 -3.16
N LEU A 2 3.17 -5.20 -2.45
CA LEU A 2 1.95 -5.58 -1.73
C LEU A 2 0.74 -5.50 -2.68
N GLY A 3 -0.20 -6.44 -2.53
CA GLY A 3 -1.37 -6.51 -3.42
C GLY A 3 -1.08 -7.18 -4.76
N ALA A 4 0.01 -7.96 -4.84
CA ALA A 4 0.47 -8.64 -6.05
C ALA A 4 -0.46 -9.77 -6.55
N SER A 5 -1.58 -10.01 -5.88
CA SER A 5 -2.65 -10.92 -6.32
C SER A 5 -3.82 -10.22 -7.00
N GLY A 6 -3.83 -8.88 -7.05
CA GLY A 6 -4.86 -8.08 -7.72
C GLY A 6 -4.37 -7.53 -9.07
N ASN A 7 -5.30 -7.10 -9.93
CA ASN A 7 -5.00 -6.69 -11.31
C ASN A 7 -3.87 -5.64 -11.43
N PHE A 8 -3.96 -4.53 -10.69
CA PHE A 8 -2.89 -3.52 -10.69
C PHE A 8 -1.58 -4.08 -10.15
N GLY A 9 -1.66 -4.87 -9.08
CA GLY A 9 -0.47 -5.37 -8.40
C GLY A 9 0.32 -6.37 -9.24
N THR A 10 -0.38 -7.29 -9.91
CA THR A 10 0.21 -8.25 -10.84
C THR A 10 0.88 -7.53 -12.01
N ASN A 11 0.15 -6.63 -12.69
CA ASN A 11 0.68 -5.93 -13.87
C ASN A 11 1.92 -5.08 -13.53
N VAL A 12 1.93 -4.40 -12.38
CA VAL A 12 3.09 -3.62 -11.94
C VAL A 12 4.27 -4.54 -11.59
N ALA A 13 4.03 -5.67 -10.92
CA ALA A 13 5.08 -6.64 -10.64
C ALA A 13 5.70 -7.19 -11.92
N ASP A 14 4.87 -7.60 -12.90
CA ASP A 14 5.32 -8.11 -14.19
C ASP A 14 6.21 -7.08 -14.92
N VAL A 15 5.81 -5.80 -14.95
CA VAL A 15 6.60 -4.74 -15.59
C VAL A 15 7.93 -4.49 -14.87
N ILE A 16 7.96 -4.54 -13.54
CA ILE A 16 9.19 -4.37 -12.76
C ILE A 16 10.16 -5.53 -13.05
N GLU A 17 9.66 -6.76 -13.08
CA GLU A 17 10.44 -7.97 -13.39
C GLU A 17 10.96 -7.94 -14.84
N GLN A 18 10.14 -7.54 -15.81
CA GLN A 18 10.55 -7.38 -17.22
C GLN A 18 11.67 -6.34 -17.40
N ARG A 19 11.78 -5.36 -16.49
CA ARG A 19 12.87 -4.38 -16.48
C ARG A 19 14.14 -4.88 -15.77
N GLY A 20 14.17 -6.14 -15.35
CA GLY A 20 15.34 -6.79 -14.76
C GLY A 20 15.47 -6.63 -13.25
N HIS A 21 14.43 -6.16 -12.55
CA HIS A 21 14.43 -6.04 -11.09
C HIS A 21 13.80 -7.27 -10.43
N THR A 22 14.22 -7.58 -9.20
CA THR A 22 13.62 -8.64 -8.40
C THR A 22 12.39 -8.14 -7.66
N VAL A 23 11.30 -8.91 -7.68
CA VAL A 23 10.06 -8.56 -6.96
C VAL A 23 9.66 -9.65 -5.97
N VAL A 24 9.58 -9.28 -4.70
CA VAL A 24 8.86 -10.08 -3.70
C VAL A 24 7.36 -9.77 -3.82
N ARG A 25 6.60 -10.70 -4.39
CA ARG A 25 5.14 -10.63 -4.50
C ARG A 25 4.48 -11.02 -3.19
N ALA A 26 3.91 -10.04 -2.49
CA ALA A 26 3.36 -10.19 -1.16
C ALA A 26 1.82 -10.13 -1.17
N SER A 27 1.20 -11.19 -0.67
CA SER A 27 -0.24 -11.37 -0.51
C SER A 27 -0.51 -12.33 0.65
N ARG A 28 -1.79 -12.46 1.04
CA ARG A 28 -2.18 -13.44 2.07
C ARG A 28 -1.86 -14.87 1.67
N SER A 29 -1.96 -15.21 0.37
CA SER A 29 -1.61 -16.54 -0.13
C SER A 29 -0.12 -16.83 -0.10
N THR A 30 0.75 -15.79 -0.07
CA THR A 30 2.20 -15.92 0.16
C THR A 30 2.60 -15.76 1.63
N GLY A 31 1.62 -15.72 2.54
CA GLY A 31 1.85 -15.63 3.99
C GLY A 31 2.00 -14.21 4.54
N VAL A 32 1.74 -13.19 3.73
CA VAL A 32 1.84 -11.77 4.12
C VAL A 32 0.46 -11.15 4.31
N ASP A 33 0.18 -10.65 5.52
CA ASP A 33 -1.04 -9.89 5.82
C ASP A 33 -0.66 -8.50 6.36
N ALA A 34 -0.85 -7.47 5.54
CA ALA A 34 -0.52 -6.10 5.91
C ALA A 34 -1.39 -5.54 7.04
N VAL A 35 -2.65 -5.99 7.16
CA VAL A 35 -3.56 -5.51 8.22
C VAL A 35 -3.15 -6.10 9.57
N ALA A 36 -2.73 -7.36 9.60
CA ALA A 36 -2.23 -8.02 10.81
C ALA A 36 -0.73 -7.78 11.05
N GLY A 37 -0.01 -7.17 10.11
CA GLY A 37 1.45 -7.01 10.14
C GLY A 37 2.23 -8.31 9.90
N LYS A 38 1.55 -9.43 9.67
CA LYS A 38 2.16 -10.76 9.55
C LYS A 38 3.00 -10.85 8.28
N GLY A 39 4.25 -11.30 8.42
CA GLY A 39 5.13 -11.61 7.31
C GLY A 39 5.74 -10.39 6.59
N LEU A 40 5.43 -9.16 7.03
CA LEU A 40 5.95 -7.93 6.41
C LEU A 40 7.48 -7.82 6.54
N ALA A 41 8.03 -8.05 7.74
CA ALA A 41 9.48 -7.97 7.97
C ALA A 41 10.26 -8.88 7.02
N ARG A 42 9.88 -10.16 6.93
CA ARG A 42 10.48 -11.12 6.00
C ARG A 42 10.30 -10.71 4.53
N ALA A 43 9.15 -10.14 4.17
CA ALA A 43 8.90 -9.70 2.80
C ALA A 43 9.70 -8.45 2.40
N PHE A 44 10.17 -7.67 3.38
CA PHE A 44 10.91 -6.42 3.18
C PHE A 44 12.42 -6.56 3.41
N GLU A 45 12.87 -7.71 3.89
CA GLU A 45 14.29 -8.00 4.09
C GLU A 45 15.09 -7.78 2.78
N GLY A 46 16.05 -6.86 2.83
CA GLY A 46 16.88 -6.49 1.68
C GLY A 46 16.17 -5.73 0.55
N ALA A 47 14.92 -5.28 0.76
CA ALA A 47 14.17 -4.56 -0.27
C ALA A 47 14.57 -3.07 -0.34
N ASP A 48 14.92 -2.60 -1.54
CA ASP A 48 15.20 -1.17 -1.77
C ASP A 48 13.95 -0.30 -1.65
N ALA A 49 12.80 -0.83 -2.09
CA ALA A 49 11.52 -0.12 -2.11
C ALA A 49 10.33 -1.05 -1.89
N VAL A 50 9.29 -0.50 -1.26
CA VAL A 50 7.99 -1.15 -1.11
C VAL A 50 6.97 -0.44 -1.99
N VAL A 51 6.36 -1.17 -2.91
CA VAL A 51 5.18 -0.71 -3.66
C VAL A 51 3.93 -1.26 -3.01
N ASP A 52 3.02 -0.37 -2.59
CA ASP A 52 1.73 -0.68 -1.99
C ASP A 52 0.59 -0.46 -2.99
N ALA A 53 0.04 -1.56 -3.50
CA ALA A 53 -1.17 -1.60 -4.33
C ALA A 53 -2.34 -2.30 -3.63
N LEU A 54 -2.39 -2.26 -2.30
CA LEU A 54 -3.48 -2.86 -1.54
C LEU A 54 -4.80 -2.15 -1.82
N HIS A 55 -5.85 -2.96 -1.95
CA HIS A 55 -7.24 -2.52 -1.99
C HIS A 55 -8.09 -3.47 -1.16
N ILE A 56 -9.31 -3.04 -0.84
CA ILE A 56 -10.31 -3.85 -0.18
C ILE A 56 -11.56 -3.91 -1.06
N ASN A 57 -12.09 -5.12 -1.29
CA ASN A 57 -13.33 -5.34 -2.04
C ASN A 57 -14.57 -5.07 -1.18
N THR A 58 -14.65 -3.88 -0.58
CA THR A 58 -15.83 -3.41 0.14
C THR A 58 -15.95 -1.89 0.06
N PHE A 59 -17.16 -1.40 -0.16
CA PHE A 59 -17.45 0.03 -0.34
C PHE A 59 -17.92 0.75 0.93
N GLY A 60 -17.90 0.11 2.12
CA GLY A 60 -18.41 0.71 3.36
C GLY A 60 -17.38 1.42 4.25
N ALA A 61 -17.71 2.60 4.80
CA ALA A 61 -16.97 3.38 5.82
C ALA A 61 -16.28 2.53 6.86
N ARG A 62 -17.09 1.72 7.54
CA ARG A 62 -16.68 1.00 8.75
C ARG A 62 -15.56 0.00 8.49
N LYS A 63 -15.26 -0.29 7.22
CA LYS A 63 -14.23 -1.24 6.82
C LYS A 63 -13.06 -0.57 6.12
N SER A 64 -13.28 0.45 5.29
CA SER A 64 -12.22 1.08 4.50
C SER A 64 -11.20 1.83 5.35
N VAL A 65 -11.65 2.77 6.20
CA VAL A 65 -10.72 3.56 7.03
C VAL A 65 -9.92 2.65 7.97
N PRO A 66 -10.52 1.77 8.79
CA PRO A 66 -9.75 0.89 9.67
C PRO A 66 -8.77 -0.03 8.93
N PHE A 67 -9.16 -0.55 7.76
CA PHE A 67 -8.29 -1.37 6.94
C PHE A 67 -7.04 -0.62 6.49
N PHE A 68 -7.22 0.57 5.89
CA PHE A 68 -6.10 1.36 5.38
C PHE A 68 -5.24 1.94 6.50
N THR A 69 -5.84 2.33 7.63
CA THR A 69 -5.09 2.75 8.83
C THR A 69 -4.16 1.64 9.31
N ALA A 70 -4.70 0.44 9.54
CA ALA A 70 -3.92 -0.69 10.05
C ALA A 70 -2.84 -1.14 9.05
N ALA A 71 -3.22 -1.31 7.78
CA ALA A 71 -2.29 -1.74 6.74
C ALA A 71 -1.14 -0.73 6.56
N ALA A 72 -1.44 0.56 6.39
CA ALA A 72 -0.41 1.57 6.16
C ALA A 72 0.51 1.73 7.38
N GLY A 73 -0.04 1.69 8.59
CA GLY A 73 0.75 1.77 9.83
C GLY A 73 1.75 0.61 9.95
N ASN A 74 1.29 -0.62 9.76
CA ASN A 74 2.16 -1.80 9.81
C ASN A 74 3.21 -1.79 8.70
N VAL A 75 2.83 -1.39 7.48
CA VAL A 75 3.76 -1.29 6.35
C VAL A 75 4.82 -0.23 6.61
N ALA A 76 4.44 0.94 7.12
CA ALA A 76 5.38 2.00 7.47
C ALA A 76 6.37 1.57 8.57
N SER A 77 5.88 0.91 9.64
CA SER A 77 6.73 0.39 10.71
C SER A 77 7.71 -0.65 10.19
N ALA A 78 7.21 -1.68 9.50
CA ALA A 78 8.06 -2.75 8.98
C ALA A 78 9.06 -2.24 7.94
N ALA A 79 8.66 -1.30 7.08
CA ALA A 79 9.56 -0.68 6.10
C ALA A 79 10.69 0.09 6.80
N HIS A 80 10.35 0.84 7.86
CA HIS A 80 11.36 1.56 8.65
C HIS A 80 12.34 0.61 9.35
N GLU A 81 11.82 -0.40 10.04
CA GLU A 81 12.61 -1.38 10.78
C GLU A 81 13.54 -2.20 9.87
N GLN A 82 13.10 -2.49 8.63
CA GLN A 82 13.91 -3.22 7.65
C GLN A 82 14.81 -2.32 6.80
N GLY A 83 14.85 -1.01 7.09
CA GLY A 83 15.73 -0.07 6.37
C GLY A 83 15.33 0.16 4.91
N VAL A 84 14.06 -0.05 4.55
CA VAL A 84 13.55 0.22 3.19
C VAL A 84 13.71 1.70 2.88
N SER A 85 14.27 2.01 1.72
CA SER A 85 14.61 3.40 1.35
C SER A 85 13.42 4.21 0.86
N ARG A 86 12.35 3.56 0.37
CA ARG A 86 11.17 4.25 -0.15
C ARG A 86 9.89 3.41 -0.12
N ILE A 87 8.77 4.08 0.13
CA ILE A 87 7.42 3.55 -0.11
C ILE A 87 6.80 4.22 -1.34
N VAL A 88 6.24 3.45 -2.26
CA VAL A 88 5.42 3.93 -3.38
C VAL A 88 3.98 3.47 -3.15
N CYS A 89 3.07 4.42 -2.93
CA CYS A 89 1.66 4.14 -2.65
C CYS A 89 0.80 4.40 -3.88
N LEU A 90 0.04 3.39 -4.33
CA LEU A 90 -1.01 3.56 -5.34
C LEU A 90 -2.31 4.05 -4.69
N SER A 91 -2.67 5.29 -4.98
CA SER A 91 -3.89 5.95 -4.53
C SER A 91 -4.75 6.44 -5.72
N ILE A 92 -5.86 7.09 -5.41
CA ILE A 92 -6.86 7.54 -6.38
C ILE A 92 -6.85 9.06 -6.49
N ALA A 93 -6.95 9.58 -7.72
CA ALA A 93 -7.12 11.00 -7.98
C ALA A 93 -8.33 11.58 -7.21
N GLY A 94 -8.10 12.65 -6.45
CA GLY A 94 -9.14 13.27 -5.62
C GLY A 94 -9.42 12.59 -4.28
N ALA A 95 -8.81 11.43 -3.97
CA ALA A 95 -9.10 10.73 -2.71
C ALA A 95 -8.76 11.56 -1.46
N ALA A 96 -7.66 12.31 -1.51
CA ALA A 96 -7.24 13.18 -0.41
C ALA A 96 -7.98 14.52 -0.36
N ASP A 97 -8.81 14.88 -1.36
CA ASP A 97 -9.56 16.14 -1.36
C ASP A 97 -10.79 16.02 -0.45
N PRO A 98 -10.90 16.79 0.65
CA PRO A 98 -12.04 16.73 1.57
C PRO A 98 -13.38 17.08 0.89
N ARG A 99 -13.35 17.88 -0.18
CA ARG A 99 -14.54 18.24 -0.96
C ARG A 99 -15.06 17.07 -1.79
N VAL A 100 -14.17 16.15 -2.16
CA VAL A 100 -14.51 14.95 -2.92
C VAL A 100 -14.84 13.81 -1.97
N ASN A 101 -13.98 13.51 -0.99
CA ASN A 101 -14.10 12.30 -0.20
C ASN A 101 -15.21 12.31 0.87
N GLY A 102 -15.87 13.46 1.11
CA GLY A 102 -16.90 13.60 2.16
C GLY A 102 -18.01 12.54 2.12
N GLY A 103 -18.40 12.10 0.92
CA GLY A 103 -19.38 11.02 0.69
C GLY A 103 -18.80 9.66 0.28
N PHE A 104 -17.48 9.55 0.07
CA PHE A 104 -16.83 8.34 -0.44
C PHE A 104 -15.90 7.75 0.61
N ASP A 105 -16.44 6.82 1.36
CA ASP A 105 -15.77 6.14 2.46
C ASP A 105 -14.48 5.41 2.08
N TYR A 106 -14.43 4.86 0.88
CA TYR A 106 -13.21 4.28 0.34
C TYR A 106 -12.14 5.36 0.12
N TYR A 107 -12.52 6.54 -0.39
CA TYR A 107 -11.59 7.67 -0.61
C TYR A 107 -11.09 8.22 0.73
N LYS A 108 -11.93 8.27 1.77
CA LYS A 108 -11.46 8.57 3.14
C LYS A 108 -10.39 7.60 3.60
N GLY A 109 -10.58 6.30 3.34
CA GLY A 109 -9.58 5.28 3.63
C GLY A 109 -8.26 5.51 2.89
N LYS A 110 -8.32 5.80 1.58
CA LYS A 110 -7.14 6.16 0.78
C LYS A 110 -6.47 7.45 1.25
N ALA A 111 -7.23 8.46 1.64
CA ALA A 111 -6.69 9.70 2.21
C ALA A 111 -5.91 9.43 3.51
N VAL A 112 -6.41 8.54 4.36
CA VAL A 112 -5.71 8.11 5.58
C VAL A 112 -4.45 7.33 5.26
N GLN A 113 -4.48 6.40 4.27
CA GLN A 113 -3.29 5.70 3.78
C GLN A 113 -2.19 6.69 3.34
N GLU A 114 -2.56 7.68 2.52
CA GLU A 114 -1.64 8.73 2.06
C GLU A 114 -1.05 9.53 3.23
N SER A 115 -1.90 9.95 4.17
CA SER A 115 -1.48 10.74 5.33
C SER A 115 -0.49 9.97 6.22
N ILE A 116 -0.70 8.67 6.43
CA ILE A 116 0.20 7.84 7.23
C ILE A 116 1.57 7.76 6.56
N TYR A 117 1.63 7.50 5.25
CA TYR A 117 2.90 7.43 4.54
C TYR A 117 3.62 8.78 4.42
N GLN A 118 2.89 9.90 4.44
CA GLN A 118 3.50 11.24 4.47
C GLN A 118 4.14 11.57 5.82
N GLN A 119 3.60 11.02 6.91
CA GLN A 119 4.08 11.25 8.28
C GLN A 119 5.09 10.20 8.74
N ALA A 120 5.25 9.10 7.98
CA ALA A 120 6.17 8.03 8.28
C ALA A 120 7.63 8.47 8.11
N PRO A 121 8.57 7.85 8.85
CA PRO A 121 10.01 8.14 8.72
C PRO A 121 10.61 7.65 7.38
N VAL A 122 9.93 6.73 6.69
CA VAL A 122 10.35 6.25 5.37
C VAL A 122 9.83 7.19 4.29
N PRO A 123 10.70 7.77 3.43
CA PRO A 123 10.27 8.62 2.33
C PRO A 123 9.23 7.93 1.46
N SER A 124 8.15 8.63 1.13
CA SER A 124 7.06 8.07 0.33
C SER A 124 6.76 8.87 -0.93
N THR A 125 6.22 8.18 -1.94
CA THR A 125 5.69 8.78 -3.17
C THR A 125 4.30 8.23 -3.41
N THR A 126 3.32 9.13 -3.47
CA THR A 126 1.93 8.75 -3.78
C THR A 126 1.67 8.92 -5.27
N VAL A 127 1.34 7.82 -5.95
CA VAL A 127 0.86 7.83 -7.33
C VAL A 127 -0.67 7.87 -7.30
N ARG A 128 -1.27 8.96 -7.77
CA ARG A 128 -2.72 9.13 -7.80
C ARG A 128 -3.23 8.86 -9.21
N SER A 129 -3.87 7.70 -9.42
CA SER A 129 -4.43 7.31 -10.72
C SER A 129 -5.95 7.46 -10.77
N THR A 130 -6.52 7.45 -11.97
CA THR A 130 -7.93 7.13 -12.19
C THR A 130 -8.08 5.61 -12.19
N GLN A 131 -8.93 5.06 -11.31
CA GLN A 131 -9.12 3.62 -11.09
C GLN A 131 -10.58 3.21 -11.31
#